data_AF-A0A2T2R065-F1
#
_entry.id   AF-A0A2T2R065-F1
#
_cell.length_a   1.000
_cell.length_b   1.000
_cell.length_c   1.000
_cell.angle_alpha   90.00
_cell.angle_beta   90.00
_cell.angle_gamma   90.00
#
_symmetry.space_group_name_H-M   'P 1'
#
loop_
_entity.id
_entity.type
_entity.pdbx_description
1 polymer ?
#
loop_
_entity_poly.entity_id
_entity_poly.type
_entity_poly.pdbx_seq_one_letter_code
_entity_poly.pdbx_strand_id
1 'polypeptide(L)' 'MQHVDTQVVDEIGRLDMDTVGQGKAEIVMKGNRIEGKWNKKNKNSRTIFKKDGEEILLQGGKIWVEVVNNKTSVEIN' A
#
# COMPACT_ATOMS: atom_id res chain seq x y z
N MET A 1 0.84 -4.50 2.82
CA MET A 1 1.71 -3.33 2.67
C MET A 1 1.32 -2.52 1.44
N GLN A 2 1.29 -1.21 1.59
CA GLN A 2 1.05 -0.20 0.56
C GLN A 2 2.36 0.57 0.34
N HIS A 3 3.00 0.38 -0.81
CA HIS A 3 4.24 1.09 -1.13
C HIS A 3 3.92 2.43 -1.78
N VAL A 4 4.48 3.52 -1.23
CA VAL A 4 4.24 4.89 -1.68
C VAL A 4 5.54 5.63 -1.95
N ASP A 5 5.45 6.65 -2.80
CA ASP A 5 6.52 7.62 -2.95
C ASP A 5 6.59 8.50 -1.71
N THR A 6 7.82 8.85 -1.33
CA THR A 6 8.10 9.66 -0.15
C THR A 6 9.19 10.67 -0.45
N GLN A 7 9.04 11.88 0.08
CA GLN A 7 10.01 12.97 -0.08
C GLN A 7 10.23 13.70 1.24
N VAL A 8 11.46 14.16 1.47
CA VAL A 8 11.75 15.07 2.59
C VAL A 8 11.38 16.47 2.17
N VAL A 9 10.54 17.15 2.95
CA VAL A 9 9.94 18.45 2.56
C VAL A 9 10.54 19.67 3.26
N ASP A 10 11.36 19.46 4.29
CA ASP A 10 12.01 20.55 5.02
C ASP A 10 13.36 20.13 5.61
N GLU A 11 14.14 21.12 6.06
CA GLU A 11 15.49 20.92 6.61
C GLU A 11 15.53 20.10 7.91
N ILE A 12 14.40 20.05 8.62
CA ILE A 12 14.28 19.26 9.85
C ILE A 12 13.88 17.80 9.58
N GLY A 13 13.68 17.42 8.32
CA GLY A 13 13.54 16.03 7.90
C GLY A 13 12.12 15.49 7.90
N ARG A 14 11.07 16.33 7.85
CA ARG A 14 9.70 15.82 7.76
C ARG A 14 9.51 15.06 6.45
N LEU A 15 8.85 13.90 6.55
CA LEU A 15 8.60 13.01 5.43
C LEU A 15 7.16 13.18 4.94
N ASP A 16 7.00 13.60 3.70
CA ASP A 16 5.72 13.57 2.99
C ASP A 16 5.54 12.23 2.26
N MET A 17 4.30 11.79 2.12
CA MET A 17 3.94 10.46 1.62
C MET A 17 2.73 10.53 0.68
N ASP A 18 2.91 10.09 -0.56
CA ASP A 18 1.86 10.12 -1.58
C ASP A 18 0.84 8.98 -1.39
N THR A 19 -0.17 9.24 -0.56
CA THR A 19 -1.21 8.26 -0.19
C THR A 19 -2.46 8.29 -1.08
N VAL A 20 -2.53 9.24 -2.03
CA VAL A 20 -3.57 9.34 -3.07
C VAL A 20 -2.91 9.07 -4.41
N GLY A 21 -3.52 8.24 -5.25
CA GLY A 21 -2.93 7.79 -6.51
C GLY A 21 -2.93 6.26 -6.60
N GLN A 22 -1.82 5.69 -7.03
CA GLN A 22 -1.64 4.25 -7.18
C GLN A 22 -0.19 3.85 -6.98
N GLY A 23 0.05 2.60 -6.60
CA GLY A 23 1.40 2.09 -6.41
C GLY A 23 1.43 0.58 -6.16
N LYS A 24 2.61 0.02 -5.89
CA LYS A 24 2.78 -1.40 -5.59
C LYS A 24 2.10 -1.75 -4.27
N ALA A 25 1.40 -2.87 -4.25
CA ALA A 25 0.85 -3.46 -3.04
C ALA A 25 1.35 -4.89 -2.88
N GLU A 26 1.53 -5.28 -1.63
CA GLU A 26 1.79 -6.65 -1.25
C GLU A 26 0.79 -7.04 -0.17
N ILE A 27 -0.03 -8.04 -0.48
CA ILE A 27 -1.14 -8.45 0.35
C ILE A 27 -0.80 -9.81 0.94
N VAL A 28 -0.87 -9.93 2.26
CA VAL A 28 -0.67 -11.20 2.97
C VAL A 28 -1.99 -11.63 3.58
N MET A 29 -2.50 -12.78 3.15
CA MET A 29 -3.74 -13.36 3.68
C MET A 29 -3.72 -14.87 3.53
N LYS A 30 -4.35 -15.60 4.46
CA LYS A 30 -4.32 -17.08 4.49
C LYS A 30 -2.90 -17.67 4.34
N GLY A 31 -1.88 -17.02 4.90
CA GLY A 31 -0.48 -17.45 4.79
C GLY A 31 0.15 -17.29 3.40
N ASN A 32 -0.52 -16.64 2.44
CA ASN A 32 -0.02 -16.43 1.09
C ASN A 32 0.28 -14.96 0.84
N ARG A 33 1.39 -14.67 0.12
CA ARG A 33 1.72 -13.34 -0.40
C ARG A 33 1.14 -13.17 -1.80
N ILE A 34 0.47 -12.05 -2.04
CA ILE A 34 -0.09 -11.66 -3.33
C ILE A 34 0.52 -10.31 -3.69
N GLU A 35 1.26 -10.27 -4.80
CA GLU A 35 1.72 -9.01 -5.38
C GLU A 35 0.62 -8.39 -6.23
N GLY A 36 0.43 -7.08 -6.09
CA GLY A 36 -0.61 -6.34 -6.78
C GLY A 36 -0.35 -4.84 -6.77
N LYS A 37 -1.41 -4.06 -6.95
CA LYS A 37 -1.39 -2.61 -6.92
C LYS A 37 -2.46 -2.09 -5.97
N TRP A 38 -2.19 -0.97 -5.30
CA TRP A 38 -3.22 -0.19 -4.64
C TRP A 38 -3.63 0.97 -5.53
N ASN A 39 -4.88 1.43 -5.38
CA ASN A 39 -5.39 2.64 -6.01
C ASN A 39 -6.30 3.37 -5.03
N LYS A 40 -6.13 4.69 -4.91
CA LYS A 40 -6.98 5.57 -4.11
C LYS A 40 -7.24 6.85 -4.90
N LYS A 41 -8.48 7.03 -5.37
CA LYS A 41 -8.86 8.14 -6.26
C LYS A 41 -8.70 9.53 -5.65
N ASN A 42 -9.04 9.68 -4.37
CA ASN A 42 -8.92 10.92 -3.61
C ASN A 42 -8.86 10.61 -2.11
N LYS A 43 -8.63 11.64 -1.29
CA LYS A 43 -8.47 11.52 0.18
C LYS A 43 -9.62 10.77 0.86
N ASN A 44 -10.86 10.98 0.40
CA ASN A 44 -12.09 10.44 0.98
C ASN A 44 -12.49 9.07 0.39
N SER A 45 -11.80 8.61 -0.65
CA SER A 45 -12.05 7.32 -1.27
C SER A 45 -11.39 6.20 -0.48
N ARG A 46 -11.99 5.02 -0.45
CA ARG A 46 -11.30 3.81 0.03
C ARG A 46 -10.13 3.47 -0.90
N THR A 47 -9.09 2.87 -0.32
CA THR A 47 -8.04 2.21 -1.11
C THR A 47 -8.59 0.90 -1.68
N ILE A 48 -8.35 0.66 -2.97
CA ILE A 48 -8.68 -0.57 -3.68
C ILE A 48 -7.39 -1.31 -3.99
N PHE A 49 -7.32 -2.59 -3.63
CA PHE A 49 -6.21 -3.47 -3.99
C PHE A 49 -6.59 -4.28 -5.22
N LYS A 50 -5.68 -4.37 -6.19
CA LYS A 50 -5.92 -5.05 -7.46
C LYS A 50 -4.78 -5.96 -7.85
N LYS A 51 -5.09 -7.04 -8.56
CA LYS A 51 -4.13 -7.87 -9.28
C LYS A 51 -4.63 -8.06 -10.70
N ASP A 52 -3.76 -7.82 -11.68
CA ASP A 52 -4.08 -7.99 -13.11
C ASP A 52 -5.36 -7.24 -13.57
N GLY A 53 -5.63 -6.10 -12.95
CA GLY A 53 -6.79 -5.24 -13.26
C GLY A 53 -8.05 -5.54 -12.43
N GLU A 54 -8.12 -6.71 -11.80
CA GLU A 54 -9.25 -7.15 -10.98
C GLU A 54 -9.06 -6.79 -9.50
N GLU A 55 -10.15 -6.49 -8.78
CA GLU A 55 -10.10 -6.18 -7.36
C GLU A 55 -9.85 -7.44 -6.51
N ILE A 56 -8.87 -7.35 -5.61
CA ILE A 56 -8.60 -8.38 -4.61
C ILE A 56 -9.60 -8.21 -3.47
N LEU A 57 -10.48 -9.20 -3.29
CA LEU A 57 -11.40 -9.23 -2.16
C LEU A 57 -10.66 -9.57 -0.87
N LEU A 58 -10.67 -8.63 0.08
CA LEU A 58 -10.09 -8.84 1.40
C LEU A 58 -10.97 -9.76 2.24
N GLN A 59 -10.34 -10.61 3.05
CA GLN A 59 -11.08 -11.45 4.00
C GLN A 59 -11.78 -10.59 5.05
N GLY A 60 -12.97 -11.01 5.47
CA GLY A 60 -13.65 -10.40 6.61
C GLY A 60 -12.85 -10.58 7.90
N GLY A 61 -12.72 -9.52 8.68
CA GLY A 61 -11.98 -9.52 9.94
C GLY A 61 -11.11 -8.27 10.11
N LYS A 62 -10.09 -8.37 10.96
CA LYS A 62 -9.12 -7.29 11.16
C LYS A 62 -8.21 -7.19 9.95
N ILE A 63 -8.12 -5.99 9.38
CA ILE A 63 -7.24 -5.67 8.26
C ILE A 63 -6.22 -4.66 8.77
N TRP A 64 -4.94 -4.95 8.52
CA TRP A 64 -3.85 -4.03 8.79
C TRP A 64 -3.29 -3.52 7.46
N VAL A 65 -3.27 -2.21 7.28
CA VAL A 65 -2.64 -1.55 6.13
C VAL A 65 -1.41 -0.82 6.63
N GLU A 66 -0.25 -1.42 6.36
CA GLU A 66 1.04 -0.78 6.59
C GLU A 66 1.43 0.02 5.35
N VAL A 67 1.70 1.32 5.51
CA VAL A 67 2.17 2.20 4.44
C VAL A 67 3.69 2.33 4.56
N VAL A 68 4.41 1.97 3.50
CA VAL A 68 5.88 1.92 3.47
C VAL A 68 6.40 2.71 2.28
N ASN A 69 7.64 3.20 2.37
CA ASN A 69 8.27 3.81 1.21
C ASN A 69 8.64 2.73 0.17
N ASN A 70 8.77 3.14 -1.10
CA ASN A 70 9.11 2.25 -2.22
C ASN A 70 10.47 1.52 -2.10
N LYS A 71 11.33 1.89 -1.13
CA LYS A 71 12.64 1.25 -0.87
C LYS A 71 12.57 0.18 0.21
N THR A 72 11.44 0.02 0.91
CA THR A 72 11.28 -0.99 1.95
C THR A 72 11.27 -2.39 1.34
N SER A 73 12.21 -3.25 1.79
CA SER A 73 12.15 -4.68 1.54
C SER A 73 11.28 -5.35 2.60
N VAL A 74 10.41 -6.27 2.19
CA VAL A 74 9.55 -7.03 3.10
C VAL A 74 9.86 -8.51 3.00
N GLU A 75 10.20 -9.11 4.13
CA GLU A 75 10.41 -10.54 4.30
C GLU A 75 9.23 -11.16 5.06
N ILE A 76 8.77 -12.32 4.59
CA ILE A 76 7.70 -13.08 5.22
C ILE A 76 8.28 -14.45 5.56
N ASN A 77 8.31 -14.77 6.86
CA ASN A 77 8.80 -16.04 7.39
C ASN A 77 7.70 -17.11 7.44
#